data_AF-A0A377PV44-F1
#
_entry.id   AF-A0A377PV44-F1
#
_cell.length_a   1.000
_cell.length_b   1.000
_cell.length_c   1.000
_cell.angle_alpha   90.00
_cell.angle_beta   90.00
_cell.angle_gamma   90.00
#
_symmetry.space_group_name_H-M   'P 1'
#
loop_
_entity.id
_entity.type
_entity.pdbx_description
1 polymer ?
#
loop_
_entity_poly.entity_id
_entity_poly.type
_entity_poly.pdbx_seq_one_letter_code
_entity_poly.pdbx_strand_id
1 'polypeptide(L)'
;MLRFLILLSFYYFVVCYGAVSDIDSNSKDKESTNNINSNQTKQALDFEINEHKIQELKNLTQIEISQIQVVESINDVWFATFPAKNLKVGEVGIIIRDLESYRVVVADVEIISIDGDLARAKVVPFSQLKQPYLPTPKLTAQQGDKIIFRSYNDKAFLIAPDEMTYNLVKEKYQFVNFISSDLLMGFLNSRGKHDPTKKTLVAACNEYAVGMVFIVGSDTLAAFGCQNLSLIHESDIVTSGVSPQTPFYTRVNFEGGGSLTYLFASKKSRKNYFSYYDSIIKAGRN
;
A
#
# COMPACT_ATOMS: atom_id res chain seq x y z
N MET A 1 -14.06 42.88 21.88
CA MET A 1 -15.25 42.57 21.05
C MET A 1 -14.91 42.98 19.63
N LEU A 2 -14.29 42.08 18.85
CA LEU A 2 -13.77 42.37 17.51
C LEU A 2 -14.43 41.39 16.52
N ARG A 3 -15.35 41.89 15.70
CA ARG A 3 -16.03 41.14 14.63
C ARG A 3 -15.11 41.13 13.41
N PHE A 4 -14.73 39.95 12.93
CA PHE A 4 -14.13 39.77 11.61
C PHE A 4 -15.21 39.30 10.63
N LEU A 5 -15.37 40.09 9.56
CA LEU A 5 -16.30 39.88 8.46
C LEU A 5 -15.64 38.96 7.42
N ILE A 6 -16.31 37.88 7.04
CA ILE A 6 -15.91 36.97 5.96
C ILE A 6 -16.57 37.48 4.67
N LEU A 7 -15.78 37.66 3.61
CA LEU A 7 -16.27 37.89 2.25
C LEU A 7 -15.73 36.80 1.32
N LEU A 8 -16.67 36.09 0.68
CA LEU A 8 -16.48 35.15 -0.41
C LEU A 8 -16.10 35.87 -1.71
N SER A 9 -15.23 35.26 -2.53
CA SER A 9 -15.15 35.45 -3.99
C SER A 9 -14.64 34.13 -4.60
N PHE A 10 -15.51 33.30 -5.18
CA PHE A 10 -15.97 33.28 -6.58
C PHE A 10 -14.92 32.91 -7.64
N TYR A 11 -15.21 31.78 -8.29
CA TYR A 11 -14.67 31.21 -9.52
C TYR A 11 -14.51 32.22 -10.66
N TYR A 12 -13.43 32.10 -11.44
CA TYR A 12 -13.43 32.28 -12.90
C TYR A 12 -12.24 31.51 -13.51
N PHE A 13 -12.54 30.48 -14.30
CA PHE A 13 -11.57 29.78 -15.15
C PHE A 13 -11.81 30.29 -16.58
N VAL A 14 -10.84 31.04 -17.13
CA VAL A 14 -10.89 31.58 -18.50
C VAL A 14 -10.24 30.56 -19.43
N VAL A 15 -11.00 30.15 -20.45
CA VAL A 15 -10.55 29.34 -21.60
C VAL A 15 -9.89 30.29 -22.60
N CYS A 16 -8.64 30.04 -22.97
CA CYS A 16 -7.98 30.72 -24.09
C CYS A 16 -7.89 29.77 -25.30
N TYR A 17 -8.67 30.04 -26.34
CA TYR A 17 -8.44 29.57 -27.70
C TYR A 17 -7.57 30.61 -28.41
N GLY A 18 -6.44 30.18 -28.98
CA GLY A 18 -5.57 31.00 -29.82
C GLY A 18 -5.26 30.26 -31.11
N ALA A 19 -5.80 30.77 -32.21
CA ALA A 19 -5.57 30.31 -33.58
C ALA A 19 -4.13 30.59 -34.03
N VAL A 20 -3.52 29.65 -34.76
CA VAL A 20 -2.29 29.86 -35.54
C VAL A 20 -2.65 29.62 -36.99
N SER A 21 -2.42 30.65 -37.80
CA SER A 21 -2.63 30.74 -39.23
C SER A 21 -1.52 30.07 -40.04
N ASP A 22 -1.94 29.54 -41.19
CA ASP A 22 -1.17 28.85 -42.22
C ASP A 22 0.03 29.62 -42.77
N ILE A 23 1.14 28.90 -42.98
CA ILE A 23 2.11 29.18 -44.03
C ILE A 23 2.39 27.86 -44.77
N ASP A 24 1.84 27.79 -45.98
CA ASP A 24 2.11 26.75 -46.97
C ASP A 24 3.45 27.02 -47.66
N SER A 25 4.33 26.02 -47.72
CA SER A 25 5.29 25.90 -48.83
C SER A 25 5.59 24.44 -49.14
N ASN A 26 5.28 24.13 -50.38
CA ASN A 26 5.19 22.84 -51.06
C ASN A 26 6.58 22.23 -51.36
N SER A 27 6.78 20.93 -51.08
CA SER A 27 7.81 20.12 -51.76
C SER A 27 7.60 18.60 -51.59
N LYS A 28 6.88 18.02 -52.57
CA LYS A 28 7.12 16.73 -53.26
C LYS A 28 7.35 15.45 -52.44
N ASP A 29 6.29 14.64 -52.41
CA ASP A 29 6.20 13.20 -52.70
C ASP A 29 7.47 12.34 -52.62
N LYS A 30 7.48 11.43 -51.64
CA LYS A 30 7.78 10.01 -51.87
C LYS A 30 7.18 9.15 -50.75
N GLU A 31 6.06 8.53 -51.08
CA GLU A 31 5.50 7.39 -50.37
C GLU A 31 6.51 6.24 -50.43
N SER A 32 6.98 5.81 -49.26
CA SER A 32 7.70 4.56 -49.06
C SER A 32 7.20 3.95 -47.77
N THR A 33 6.16 3.15 -47.91
CA THR A 33 5.75 2.09 -46.99
C THR A 33 6.97 1.33 -46.49
N ASN A 34 7.37 1.59 -45.25
CA ASN A 34 8.22 0.67 -44.49
C ASN A 34 7.48 0.30 -43.21
N ASN A 35 6.76 -0.81 -43.33
CA ASN A 35 6.41 -1.70 -42.24
C ASN A 35 7.69 -2.04 -41.46
N ILE A 36 7.94 -1.34 -40.36
CA ILE A 36 8.88 -1.80 -39.36
C ILE A 36 8.06 -2.60 -38.35
N ASN A 37 8.17 -3.92 -38.52
CA ASN A 37 7.62 -4.97 -37.68
C ASN A 37 7.64 -4.59 -36.19
N SER A 38 6.45 -4.41 -35.60
CA SER A 38 6.22 -4.32 -34.16
C SER A 38 6.33 -5.70 -33.46
N ASN A 39 7.20 -6.57 -33.95
CA ASN A 39 7.42 -7.93 -33.45
C ASN A 39 8.88 -8.11 -33.00
N GLN A 40 9.26 -7.38 -31.94
CA GLN A 40 10.46 -7.54 -31.11
C GLN A 40 10.37 -6.39 -30.08
N THR A 41 9.68 -6.48 -28.94
CA THR A 41 10.03 -7.32 -27.78
C THR A 41 8.79 -7.35 -26.88
N LYS A 42 7.87 -8.29 -27.13
CA LYS A 42 6.79 -8.62 -26.20
C LYS A 42 7.26 -9.84 -25.42
N GLN A 43 8.20 -9.63 -24.49
CA GLN A 43 8.53 -10.66 -23.52
C GLN A 43 7.33 -10.72 -22.57
N ALA A 44 6.47 -11.71 -22.83
CA ALA A 44 5.25 -11.92 -22.09
C ALA A 44 5.62 -12.27 -20.65
N LEU A 45 5.43 -11.31 -19.76
CA LEU A 45 5.19 -11.60 -18.36
C LEU A 45 3.82 -12.30 -18.34
N ASP A 46 3.80 -13.61 -18.55
CA ASP A 46 2.58 -14.42 -18.44
C ASP A 46 2.22 -14.50 -16.96
N PHE A 47 1.45 -13.52 -16.51
CA PHE A 47 0.72 -13.59 -15.25
C PHE A 47 -0.36 -14.65 -15.40
N GLU A 48 0.02 -15.92 -15.18
CA GLU A 48 -0.91 -17.03 -14.94
C GLU A 48 -1.56 -16.89 -13.55
N ILE A 49 -1.98 -15.67 -13.19
CA ILE A 49 -2.74 -15.42 -11.97
C ILE A 49 -4.14 -15.97 -12.21
N ASN A 50 -4.46 -17.04 -11.49
CA ASN A 50 -5.77 -17.65 -11.41
C ASN A 50 -6.84 -16.61 -11.02
N GLU A 51 -7.90 -16.46 -11.83
CA GLU A 51 -9.02 -15.54 -11.56
C GLU A 51 -9.64 -15.74 -10.16
N HIS A 52 -9.63 -16.97 -9.65
CA HIS A 52 -10.10 -17.27 -8.28
C HIS A 52 -9.24 -16.56 -7.22
N LYS A 53 -7.92 -16.52 -7.42
CA LYS A 53 -6.97 -15.84 -6.52
C LYS A 53 -7.20 -14.33 -6.50
N ILE A 54 -7.54 -13.74 -7.66
CA ILE A 54 -7.90 -12.32 -7.78
C ILE A 54 -9.19 -12.03 -7.02
N GLN A 55 -10.20 -12.88 -7.18
CA GLN A 55 -11.48 -12.71 -6.48
C GLN A 55 -11.33 -12.86 -4.96
N GLU A 56 -10.46 -13.75 -4.49
CA GLU A 56 -10.12 -13.84 -3.06
C GLU A 56 -9.54 -12.53 -2.55
N LEU A 57 -8.58 -11.95 -3.26
CA LEU A 57 -7.97 -10.67 -2.88
C LEU A 57 -8.98 -9.51 -2.93
N LYS A 58 -9.91 -9.53 -3.89
CA LYS A 58 -11.01 -8.57 -3.98
C LYS A 58 -12.00 -8.66 -2.80
N ASN A 59 -12.16 -9.83 -2.19
CA ASN A 59 -12.95 -9.95 -0.97
C ASN A 59 -12.19 -9.38 0.25
N LEU A 60 -10.86 -9.46 0.24
CA LEU A 60 -10.00 -8.91 1.28
C LEU A 60 -9.88 -7.37 1.24
N THR A 61 -10.35 -6.72 0.16
CA THR A 61 -10.50 -5.26 0.10
C THR A 61 -11.85 -4.77 0.63
N GLN A 62 -12.78 -5.67 0.95
CA GLN A 62 -14.10 -5.30 1.46
C GLN A 62 -14.03 -5.12 2.98
N ILE A 63 -14.60 -4.01 3.47
CA ILE A 63 -14.65 -3.71 4.89
C ILE A 63 -15.48 -4.78 5.61
N GLU A 64 -14.94 -5.31 6.69
CA GLU A 64 -15.63 -6.23 7.58
C GLU A 64 -15.78 -5.57 8.96
N ILE A 65 -16.99 -5.59 9.52
CA ILE A 65 -17.29 -4.96 10.81
C ILE A 65 -17.73 -6.02 11.81
N SER A 66 -17.03 -6.12 12.92
CA SER A 66 -17.41 -6.94 14.06
C SER A 66 -17.65 -6.08 15.30
N GLN A 67 -18.25 -6.65 16.33
CA GLN A 67 -18.51 -5.98 17.59
C GLN A 67 -17.91 -6.80 18.73
N ILE A 68 -17.22 -6.11 19.65
CA ILE A 68 -16.58 -6.75 20.79
C ILE A 68 -17.64 -7.35 21.71
N GLN A 69 -17.53 -8.65 21.95
CA GLN A 69 -18.39 -9.39 22.90
C GLN A 69 -17.77 -9.44 24.29
N VAL A 70 -16.47 -9.68 24.37
CA VAL A 70 -15.74 -9.81 25.64
C VAL A 70 -14.41 -9.08 25.53
N VAL A 71 -14.04 -8.38 26.60
CA VAL A 71 -12.71 -7.80 26.80
C VAL A 71 -12.10 -8.35 28.06
N GLU A 72 -10.85 -8.77 28.00
CA GLU A 72 -10.07 -9.28 29.12
C GLU A 72 -8.69 -8.63 29.16
N SER A 73 -8.09 -8.54 30.34
CA SER A 73 -6.72 -8.10 30.52
C SER A 73 -5.93 -9.18 31.23
N ILE A 74 -4.80 -9.59 30.64
CA ILE A 74 -3.90 -10.59 31.19
C ILE A 74 -2.51 -9.95 31.22
N ASN A 75 -1.92 -9.78 32.41
CA ASN A 75 -0.61 -9.15 32.59
C ASN A 75 -0.50 -7.78 31.88
N ASP A 76 -1.51 -6.91 32.05
CA ASP A 76 -1.62 -5.59 31.41
C ASP A 76 -1.71 -5.61 29.87
N VAL A 77 -1.93 -6.79 29.26
CA VAL A 77 -2.24 -6.94 27.84
C VAL A 77 -3.72 -7.18 27.67
N TRP A 78 -4.35 -6.33 26.86
CA TRP A 78 -5.78 -6.38 26.58
C TRP A 78 -6.08 -7.30 25.39
N PHE A 79 -7.11 -8.12 25.52
CA PHE A 79 -7.62 -8.97 24.46
C PHE A 79 -9.11 -8.71 24.25
N ALA A 80 -9.54 -8.81 22.99
CA ALA A 80 -10.92 -8.68 22.58
C ALA A 80 -11.37 -9.96 21.89
N THR A 81 -12.59 -10.42 22.21
CA THR A 81 -13.24 -11.56 21.55
C THR A 81 -14.49 -11.09 20.81
N PHE A 82 -14.68 -11.53 19.58
CA PHE A 82 -15.78 -11.13 18.69
C PHE A 82 -16.02 -12.19 17.60
N PRO A 83 -17.16 -12.13 16.86
CA PRO A 83 -17.41 -13.05 15.75
C PRO A 83 -16.34 -12.95 14.66
N ALA A 84 -15.74 -14.09 14.30
CA ALA A 84 -14.67 -14.19 13.32
C ALA A 84 -15.15 -13.95 11.89
N LYS A 85 -16.35 -14.46 11.53
CA LYS A 85 -16.92 -14.36 10.18
C LYS A 85 -15.92 -14.86 9.11
N ASN A 86 -15.46 -13.98 8.21
CA ASN A 86 -14.51 -14.27 7.14
C ASN A 86 -13.09 -13.74 7.44
N LEU A 87 -12.81 -13.34 8.68
CA LEU A 87 -11.52 -12.79 9.09
C LEU A 87 -10.48 -13.91 9.20
N LYS A 88 -9.22 -13.56 8.98
CA LYS A 88 -8.08 -14.48 9.11
C LYS A 88 -7.15 -14.06 10.26
N VAL A 89 -6.42 -15.03 10.81
CA VAL A 89 -5.34 -14.75 11.78
C VAL A 89 -4.32 -13.80 11.16
N GLY A 90 -3.84 -12.82 11.93
CA GLY A 90 -2.92 -11.79 11.47
C GLY A 90 -3.58 -10.61 10.76
N GLU A 91 -4.91 -10.55 10.62
CA GLU A 91 -5.58 -9.33 10.20
C GLU A 91 -5.60 -8.27 11.30
N VAL A 92 -5.47 -7.01 10.89
CA VAL A 92 -5.48 -5.85 11.78
C VAL A 92 -6.78 -5.06 11.57
N GLY A 93 -7.40 -4.66 12.68
CA GLY A 93 -8.64 -3.87 12.70
C GLY A 93 -8.52 -2.66 13.61
N ILE A 94 -9.41 -1.69 13.41
CA ILE A 94 -9.48 -0.45 14.20
C ILE A 94 -10.70 -0.52 15.10
N ILE A 95 -10.50 -0.37 16.40
CA ILE A 95 -11.59 -0.25 17.37
C ILE A 95 -12.14 1.17 17.32
N ILE A 96 -13.44 1.27 17.05
CA ILE A 96 -14.21 2.51 17.02
C ILE A 96 -15.29 2.46 18.10
N ARG A 97 -15.40 3.55 18.86
CA ARG A 97 -16.53 3.79 19.76
C ARG A 97 -17.41 4.91 19.22
N ASP A 98 -18.69 4.63 19.09
CA ASP A 98 -19.70 5.66 18.86
C ASP A 98 -19.99 6.36 20.19
N LEU A 99 -19.71 7.65 20.28
CA LEU A 99 -20.18 8.53 21.35
C LEU A 99 -21.41 9.29 20.85
N GLU A 100 -22.13 9.97 21.75
CA GLU A 100 -23.40 10.64 21.41
C GLU A 100 -23.31 11.59 20.21
N SER A 101 -22.17 12.28 20.04
CA SER A 101 -22.01 13.33 19.02
C SER A 101 -20.91 13.06 17.98
N TYR A 102 -20.03 12.07 18.20
CA TYR A 102 -18.93 11.75 17.29
C TYR A 102 -18.41 10.32 17.51
N ARG A 103 -17.62 9.83 16.56
CA ARG A 103 -16.93 8.54 16.67
C ARG A 103 -15.47 8.76 17.03
N VAL A 104 -14.93 7.88 17.85
CA VAL A 104 -13.53 7.93 18.27
C VAL A 104 -12.81 6.62 17.97
N VAL A 105 -11.57 6.75 17.53
CA VAL A 105 -10.63 5.63 17.48
C VAL A 105 -10.16 5.34 18.91
N VAL A 106 -10.33 4.10 19.34
CA VAL A 106 -9.93 3.64 20.67
C VAL A 106 -8.53 3.02 20.60
N ALA A 107 -8.33 2.05 19.72
CA ALA A 107 -7.10 1.28 19.60
C ALA A 107 -7.10 0.48 18.28
N ASP A 108 -5.98 -0.16 17.95
CA ASP A 108 -5.89 -1.20 16.94
C ASP A 108 -6.09 -2.58 17.58
N VAL A 109 -6.44 -3.58 16.79
CA VAL A 109 -6.44 -5.01 17.17
C VAL A 109 -5.72 -5.85 16.15
N GLU A 110 -5.05 -6.90 16.59
CA GLU A 110 -4.43 -7.91 15.74
C GLU A 110 -4.97 -9.29 16.11
N ILE A 111 -5.55 -10.02 15.15
CA ILE A 111 -6.13 -11.34 15.39
C ILE A 111 -5.00 -12.34 15.65
N ILE A 112 -5.05 -12.99 16.82
CA ILE A 112 -4.03 -13.97 17.25
C ILE A 112 -4.52 -15.41 17.11
N SER A 113 -5.82 -15.65 17.23
CA SER A 113 -6.43 -16.98 17.05
C SER A 113 -7.88 -16.86 16.62
N ILE A 114 -8.36 -17.91 15.97
CA ILE A 114 -9.77 -18.09 15.59
C ILE A 114 -10.17 -19.49 16.03
N ASP A 115 -11.16 -19.57 16.91
CA ASP A 115 -11.67 -20.80 17.50
C ASP A 115 -13.16 -20.95 17.09
N GLY A 116 -13.39 -21.66 15.99
CA GLY A 116 -14.72 -21.76 15.37
C GLY A 116 -15.19 -20.40 14.84
N ASP A 117 -16.34 -19.94 15.32
CA ASP A 117 -16.94 -18.67 14.90
C ASP A 117 -16.45 -17.45 15.71
N LEU A 118 -15.51 -17.64 16.65
CA LEU A 118 -14.99 -16.59 17.52
C LEU A 118 -13.52 -16.29 17.19
N ALA A 119 -13.20 -15.02 17.00
CA ALA A 119 -11.85 -14.52 16.88
C ALA A 119 -11.41 -13.92 18.20
N ARG A 120 -10.17 -14.22 18.60
CA ARG A 120 -9.48 -13.56 19.70
C ARG A 120 -8.39 -12.68 19.13
N ALA A 121 -8.39 -11.41 19.53
CA ALA A 121 -7.42 -10.43 19.06
C ALA A 121 -6.73 -9.73 20.22
N LYS A 122 -5.45 -9.41 20.04
CA LYS A 122 -4.69 -8.57 20.94
C LYS A 122 -4.99 -7.10 20.64
N VAL A 123 -5.33 -6.32 21.65
CA VAL A 123 -5.50 -4.86 21.52
C VAL A 123 -4.13 -4.20 21.61
N VAL A 124 -3.83 -3.33 20.66
CA VAL A 124 -2.57 -2.59 20.56
C VAL A 124 -2.82 -1.10 20.36
N PRO A 125 -1.89 -0.21 20.75
CA PRO A 125 -2.08 1.23 20.55
C PRO A 125 -2.26 1.58 19.07
N PHE A 126 -3.20 2.48 18.78
CA PHE A 126 -3.43 2.98 17.43
C PHE A 126 -2.15 3.60 16.87
N SER A 127 -1.69 3.10 15.72
CA SER A 127 -0.35 3.43 15.19
C SER A 127 -0.35 4.19 13.86
N GLN A 128 -1.50 4.26 13.18
CA GLN A 128 -1.66 4.94 11.90
C GLN A 128 -1.85 6.45 12.10
N LEU A 129 -1.44 7.26 11.12
CA LEU A 129 -1.65 8.72 11.09
C LEU A 129 -1.29 9.44 12.39
N LYS A 130 -0.18 9.02 13.03
CA LYS A 130 0.22 9.53 14.34
C LYS A 130 0.53 11.03 14.28
N GLN A 131 -0.23 11.82 15.03
CA GLN A 131 0.00 13.26 15.17
C GLN A 131 0.69 13.55 16.51
N PRO A 132 2.00 13.86 16.54
CA PRO A 132 2.76 14.01 17.78
C PRO A 132 2.32 15.24 18.61
N TYR A 133 1.64 16.19 17.98
CA TYR A 133 1.17 17.43 18.61
C TYR A 133 -0.26 17.34 19.15
N LEU A 134 -0.98 16.26 18.87
CA LEU A 134 -2.32 16.06 19.42
C LEU A 134 -2.27 15.17 20.67
N PRO A 135 -3.12 15.45 21.68
CA PRO A 135 -3.23 14.59 22.84
C PRO A 135 -3.70 13.19 22.43
N THR A 136 -3.09 12.16 22.98
CA THR A 136 -3.51 10.77 22.77
C THR A 136 -4.73 10.47 23.65
N PRO A 137 -5.87 10.04 23.08
CA PRO A 137 -7.04 9.62 23.87
C PRO A 137 -6.68 8.48 24.83
N LYS A 138 -7.15 8.56 26.08
CA LYS A 138 -6.95 7.53 27.11
C LYS A 138 -8.10 6.52 27.15
N LEU A 139 -8.61 6.14 25.98
CA LEU A 139 -9.71 5.18 25.88
C LEU A 139 -9.15 3.76 25.87
N THR A 140 -9.80 2.86 26.59
CA THR A 140 -9.54 1.41 26.56
C THR A 140 -10.69 0.71 25.87
N ALA A 141 -10.39 -0.41 25.19
CA ALA A 141 -11.40 -1.24 24.54
C ALA A 141 -12.45 -1.71 25.56
N GLN A 142 -13.72 -1.76 25.16
CA GLN A 142 -14.81 -2.27 26.00
C GLN A 142 -15.81 -3.09 25.18
N GLN A 143 -16.63 -3.87 25.88
CA GLN A 143 -17.73 -4.59 25.26
C GLN A 143 -18.67 -3.63 24.52
N GLY A 144 -19.07 -4.01 23.30
CA GLY A 144 -19.94 -3.19 22.46
C GLY A 144 -19.21 -2.23 21.52
N ASP A 145 -17.90 -2.01 21.68
CA ASP A 145 -17.13 -1.28 20.69
C ASP A 145 -17.15 -2.01 19.34
N LYS A 146 -17.14 -1.24 18.25
CA LYS A 146 -17.06 -1.77 16.88
C LYS A 146 -15.61 -1.97 16.50
N ILE A 147 -15.33 -2.99 15.72
CA ILE A 147 -14.04 -3.20 15.08
C ILE A 147 -14.26 -3.15 13.58
N ILE A 148 -13.51 -2.28 12.91
CA ILE A 148 -13.53 -2.15 11.46
C ILE A 148 -12.22 -2.72 10.91
N PHE A 149 -12.33 -3.83 10.18
CA PHE A 149 -11.22 -4.47 9.49
C PHE A 149 -11.14 -4.00 8.04
N ARG A 150 -9.94 -4.10 7.45
CA ARG A 150 -9.70 -3.87 6.02
C ARG A 150 -10.00 -2.44 5.54
N SER A 151 -10.09 -1.47 6.46
CA SER A 151 -10.42 -0.05 6.19
C SER A 151 -9.51 0.64 5.15
N TYR A 152 -8.28 0.13 4.98
CA TYR A 152 -7.29 0.68 4.04
C TYR A 152 -6.84 -0.33 2.99
N ASN A 153 -7.47 -1.51 2.92
CA ASN A 153 -7.04 -2.55 1.99
C ASN A 153 -7.38 -2.20 0.53
N ASP A 154 -8.17 -1.16 0.30
CA ASP A 154 -8.34 -0.54 -1.01
C ASP A 154 -7.09 0.21 -1.50
N LYS A 155 -6.12 0.51 -0.63
CA LYS A 155 -4.89 1.23 -0.94
C LYS A 155 -3.66 0.36 -0.69
N ALA A 156 -2.74 0.35 -1.65
CA ALA A 156 -1.52 -0.44 -1.55
C ALA A 156 -0.26 0.28 -2.04
N PHE A 157 0.88 -0.09 -1.47
CA PHE A 157 2.17 0.10 -2.13
C PHE A 157 2.46 -1.08 -3.05
N LEU A 158 3.12 -0.81 -4.18
CA LEU A 158 3.63 -1.84 -5.09
C LEU A 158 5.13 -1.69 -5.25
N ILE A 159 5.85 -2.75 -4.89
CA ILE A 159 7.28 -2.91 -5.08
C ILE A 159 7.45 -3.84 -6.28
N ALA A 160 7.82 -3.26 -7.41
CA ALA A 160 8.05 -3.97 -8.66
C ALA A 160 9.48 -3.71 -9.18
N PRO A 161 10.06 -4.63 -9.98
CA PRO A 161 11.41 -4.50 -10.49
C PRO A 161 11.52 -3.41 -11.57
N ASP A 162 10.54 -3.26 -12.45
CA ASP A 162 10.57 -2.29 -13.55
C ASP A 162 9.18 -1.70 -13.85
N GLU A 163 9.13 -0.76 -14.80
CA GLU A 163 7.90 -0.08 -15.21
C GLU A 163 6.86 -1.03 -15.79
N MET A 164 7.32 -1.97 -16.63
CA MET A 164 6.43 -2.91 -17.32
C MET A 164 5.71 -3.78 -16.29
N THR A 165 6.44 -4.37 -15.35
CA THR A 165 5.89 -5.20 -14.28
C THR A 165 4.99 -4.37 -13.38
N TYR A 166 5.38 -3.15 -13.04
CA TYR A 166 4.57 -2.24 -12.22
C TYR A 166 3.21 -1.96 -12.86
N ASN A 167 3.19 -1.62 -14.15
CA ASN A 167 1.96 -1.33 -14.87
C ASN A 167 1.08 -2.57 -15.07
N LEU A 168 1.67 -3.72 -15.38
CA LEU A 168 0.92 -4.97 -15.53
C LEU A 168 0.21 -5.41 -14.24
N VAL A 169 0.88 -5.31 -13.08
CA VAL A 169 0.22 -5.58 -11.79
C VAL A 169 -0.93 -4.60 -11.56
N LYS A 170 -0.74 -3.30 -11.82
CA LYS A 170 -1.79 -2.30 -11.68
C LYS A 170 -3.00 -2.57 -12.59
N GLU A 171 -2.74 -2.97 -13.83
CA GLU A 171 -3.78 -3.32 -14.81
C GLU A 171 -4.56 -4.56 -14.40
N LYS A 172 -3.92 -5.53 -13.73
CA LYS A 172 -4.57 -6.76 -13.26
C LYS A 172 -5.39 -6.53 -11.98
N TYR A 173 -4.89 -5.71 -11.06
CA TYR A 173 -5.52 -5.46 -9.75
C TYR A 173 -6.18 -4.07 -9.68
N GLN A 174 -7.04 -3.75 -10.64
CA GLN A 174 -7.67 -2.41 -10.76
C GLN A 174 -8.56 -2.00 -9.58
N PHE A 175 -8.99 -2.96 -8.76
CA PHE A 175 -9.75 -2.70 -7.54
C PHE A 175 -8.87 -2.23 -6.37
N VAL A 176 -7.55 -2.21 -6.54
CA VAL A 176 -6.58 -1.68 -5.59
C VAL A 176 -6.03 -0.35 -6.11
N ASN A 177 -6.14 0.69 -5.28
CA ASN A 177 -5.52 1.97 -5.52
C ASN A 177 -4.03 1.91 -5.14
N PHE A 178 -3.18 1.67 -6.14
CA PHE A 178 -1.73 1.67 -5.95
C PHE A 178 -1.19 3.09 -5.82
N ILE A 179 -0.67 3.40 -4.63
CA ILE A 179 0.05 4.64 -4.37
C ILE A 179 1.37 4.62 -5.14
N SER A 180 1.77 5.80 -5.63
CA SER A 180 3.02 6.00 -6.36
C SER A 180 4.21 5.38 -5.62
N SER A 181 5.03 4.60 -6.33
CA SER A 181 6.28 4.06 -5.79
C SER A 181 7.27 5.17 -5.42
N ASP A 182 7.20 6.33 -6.08
CA ASP A 182 8.01 7.50 -5.75
C ASP A 182 7.74 8.01 -4.31
N LEU A 183 6.51 7.87 -3.80
CA LEU A 183 6.17 8.27 -2.43
C LEU A 183 6.85 7.36 -1.41
N LEU A 184 6.84 6.05 -1.65
CA LEU A 184 7.56 5.10 -0.81
C LEU A 184 9.07 5.39 -0.82
N MET A 185 9.64 5.65 -2.00
CA MET A 185 11.07 5.95 -2.10
C MET A 185 11.43 7.29 -1.46
N GLY A 186 10.60 8.31 -1.63
CA GLY A 186 10.74 9.60 -0.94
C GLY A 186 10.72 9.44 0.58
N PHE A 187 9.83 8.61 1.10
CA PHE A 187 9.76 8.26 2.52
C PHE A 187 11.01 7.52 3.02
N LEU A 188 11.55 6.58 2.24
CA LEU A 188 12.78 5.89 2.59
C LEU A 188 13.96 6.87 2.63
N ASN A 189 14.08 7.73 1.61
CA ASN A 189 15.14 8.71 1.50
C ASN A 189 15.10 9.76 2.62
N SER A 190 13.92 10.26 2.98
CA SER A 190 13.77 11.22 4.09
C SER A 190 14.23 10.64 5.44
N ARG A 191 14.27 9.30 5.56
CA ARG A 191 14.78 8.57 6.73
C ARG A 191 16.18 8.00 6.53
N GLY A 192 16.89 8.43 5.49
CA GLY A 192 18.24 7.97 5.18
C GLY A 192 18.32 6.48 4.84
N LYS A 193 17.25 5.91 4.28
CA LYS A 193 17.16 4.50 3.88
C LYS A 193 17.16 4.38 2.37
N HIS A 194 17.75 3.29 1.87
CA HIS A 194 17.71 2.92 0.46
C HIS A 194 16.78 1.72 0.27
N ASP A 195 17.07 0.61 0.94
CA ASP A 195 16.22 -0.58 0.84
C ASP A 195 15.03 -0.54 1.82
N PRO A 196 13.83 -0.97 1.38
CA PRO A 196 12.69 -1.16 2.28
C PRO A 196 12.90 -2.38 3.19
N THR A 197 12.88 -2.16 4.49
CA THR A 197 12.87 -3.19 5.54
C THR A 197 11.46 -3.39 6.12
N LYS A 198 11.20 -4.49 6.84
CA LYS A 198 9.93 -4.70 7.56
C LYS A 198 9.51 -3.48 8.38
N LYS A 199 10.43 -2.93 9.17
CA LYS A 199 10.17 -1.75 10.01
C LYS A 199 9.84 -0.50 9.20
N THR A 200 10.54 -0.26 8.09
CA THR A 200 10.30 0.95 7.28
C THR A 200 9.04 0.84 6.44
N LEU A 201 8.68 -0.37 5.99
CA LEU A 201 7.42 -0.62 5.29
C LEU A 201 6.24 -0.34 6.21
N VAL A 202 6.18 -0.97 7.39
CA VAL A 202 5.12 -0.71 8.38
C VAL A 202 5.02 0.78 8.71
N ALA A 203 6.16 1.46 8.88
CA ALA A 203 6.15 2.90 9.13
C ALA A 203 5.60 3.72 7.95
N ALA A 204 5.92 3.36 6.70
CA ALA A 204 5.36 4.01 5.52
C ALA A 204 3.86 3.76 5.41
N CYS A 205 3.42 2.51 5.66
CA CYS A 205 2.01 2.14 5.66
C CYS A 205 1.19 3.00 6.62
N ASN A 206 1.73 3.22 7.83
CA ASN A 206 1.08 4.02 8.86
C ASN A 206 1.06 5.53 8.53
N GLU A 207 2.09 6.04 7.84
CA GLU A 207 2.18 7.43 7.40
C GLU A 207 1.16 7.76 6.30
N TYR A 208 1.02 6.85 5.33
CA TYR A 208 0.18 7.06 4.13
C TYR A 208 -1.20 6.39 4.21
N ALA A 209 -1.58 5.83 5.37
CA ALA A 209 -2.83 5.10 5.59
C ALA A 209 -3.09 4.03 4.49
N VAL A 210 -2.10 3.17 4.31
CA VAL A 210 -2.10 2.07 3.33
C VAL A 210 -2.35 0.75 4.04
N GLY A 211 -3.25 -0.09 3.52
CA GLY A 211 -3.63 -1.37 4.12
C GLY A 211 -2.88 -2.57 3.56
N MET A 212 -2.31 -2.47 2.35
CA MET A 212 -1.54 -3.57 1.75
C MET A 212 -0.19 -3.15 1.17
N VAL A 213 0.74 -4.10 1.06
CA VAL A 213 1.94 -3.96 0.22
C VAL A 213 2.09 -5.17 -0.67
N PHE A 214 2.27 -4.92 -1.96
CA PHE A 214 2.54 -5.91 -2.98
C PHE A 214 4.03 -5.93 -3.26
N ILE A 215 4.62 -7.12 -3.30
CA ILE A 215 6.03 -7.34 -3.56
C ILE A 215 6.15 -8.35 -4.69
N VAL A 216 6.84 -7.95 -5.75
CA VAL A 216 7.22 -8.82 -6.86
C VAL A 216 8.58 -9.45 -6.53
N GLY A 217 8.59 -10.74 -6.28
CA GLY A 217 9.77 -11.58 -6.14
C GLY A 217 10.25 -12.17 -7.47
N SER A 218 11.11 -13.19 -7.41
CA SER A 218 11.60 -13.89 -8.60
C SER A 218 10.52 -14.69 -9.32
N ASP A 219 9.71 -15.42 -8.58
CA ASP A 219 8.66 -16.32 -9.08
C ASP A 219 7.30 -16.07 -8.43
N THR A 220 7.22 -15.09 -7.53
CA THR A 220 6.05 -14.86 -6.70
C THR A 220 5.64 -13.38 -6.71
N LEU A 221 4.36 -13.09 -6.89
CA LEU A 221 3.74 -11.85 -6.47
C LEU A 221 3.05 -12.10 -5.12
N ALA A 222 3.51 -11.42 -4.08
CA ALA A 222 2.97 -11.55 -2.73
C ALA A 222 2.33 -10.25 -2.26
N ALA A 223 1.14 -10.34 -1.67
CA ALA A 223 0.45 -9.22 -1.01
C ALA A 223 0.43 -9.46 0.51
N PHE A 224 0.84 -8.45 1.25
CA PHE A 224 0.93 -8.47 2.71
C PHE A 224 0.03 -7.43 3.34
N GLY A 225 -0.44 -7.70 4.56
CA GLY A 225 -1.05 -6.71 5.43
C GLY A 225 0.00 -5.67 5.83
N CYS A 226 -0.24 -4.40 5.55
CA CYS A 226 0.79 -3.38 5.64
C CYS A 226 1.25 -3.11 7.09
N GLN A 227 0.36 -3.30 8.06
CA GLN A 227 0.59 -2.96 9.48
C GLN A 227 1.52 -3.94 10.22
N ASN A 228 1.51 -5.23 9.85
CA ASN A 228 2.32 -6.27 10.50
C ASN A 228 3.16 -7.10 9.51
N LEU A 229 2.98 -6.88 8.21
CA LEU A 229 3.53 -7.69 7.11
C LEU A 229 3.19 -9.17 7.21
N SER A 230 1.96 -9.49 7.64
CA SER A 230 1.41 -10.84 7.50
C SER A 230 1.13 -11.12 6.03
N LEU A 231 1.50 -12.30 5.54
CA LEU A 231 1.17 -12.71 4.18
C LEU A 231 -0.34 -12.92 4.06
N ILE A 232 -0.98 -12.20 3.13
CA ILE A 232 -2.42 -12.28 2.88
C ILE A 232 -2.70 -13.13 1.65
N HIS A 233 -1.88 -12.95 0.61
CA HIS A 233 -2.09 -13.57 -0.70
C HIS A 233 -0.78 -13.78 -1.44
N GLU A 234 -0.67 -14.87 -2.18
CA GLU A 234 0.45 -15.12 -3.09
C GLU A 234 -0.01 -15.77 -4.40
N SER A 235 0.62 -15.34 -5.50
CA SER A 235 0.41 -15.90 -6.83
C SER A 235 1.75 -16.10 -7.52
N ASP A 236 1.89 -17.21 -8.21
CA ASP A 236 3.08 -17.51 -9.00
C ASP A 236 3.12 -16.60 -10.24
N ILE A 237 4.31 -16.16 -10.60
CA ILE A 237 4.59 -15.26 -11.73
C ILE A 237 5.89 -15.67 -12.40
N VAL A 238 6.09 -15.25 -13.65
CA VAL A 238 7.34 -15.49 -14.38
C VAL A 238 8.04 -14.17 -14.62
N THR A 239 9.15 -13.89 -13.93
CA THR A 239 9.93 -12.64 -14.13
C THR A 239 11.13 -12.78 -15.07
N SER A 240 11.11 -13.79 -15.95
CA SER A 240 12.22 -14.09 -16.85
C SER A 240 12.54 -12.92 -17.78
N GLY A 241 13.81 -12.48 -17.80
CA GLY A 241 14.29 -11.40 -18.67
C GLY A 241 14.06 -9.98 -18.14
N VAL A 242 13.49 -9.83 -16.94
CA VAL A 242 13.34 -8.54 -16.27
C VAL A 242 14.70 -8.01 -15.81
N SER A 243 14.96 -6.72 -16.07
CA SER A 243 16.15 -5.99 -15.58
C SER A 243 15.75 -5.05 -14.45
N PRO A 244 15.92 -5.43 -13.17
CA PRO A 244 15.36 -4.66 -12.06
C PRO A 244 16.04 -3.31 -11.84
N GLN A 245 15.23 -2.28 -11.60
CA GLN A 245 15.62 -1.02 -10.99
C GLN A 245 15.77 -1.19 -9.47
N THR A 246 16.74 -0.48 -8.89
CA THR A 246 17.05 -0.58 -7.45
C THR A 246 16.73 0.73 -6.72
N PRO A 247 16.11 0.68 -5.53
CA PRO A 247 15.71 -0.52 -4.80
C PRO A 247 14.44 -1.19 -5.35
N PHE A 248 13.67 -0.47 -6.17
CA PHE A 248 12.52 -0.90 -6.94
C PHE A 248 12.19 0.17 -7.99
N TYR A 249 11.24 -0.10 -8.87
CA TYR A 249 10.80 0.84 -9.89
C TYR A 249 10.27 2.15 -9.29
N THR A 250 10.91 3.26 -9.67
CA THR A 250 10.46 4.62 -9.42
C THR A 250 10.55 5.41 -10.72
N ARG A 251 9.60 6.30 -10.97
CA ARG A 251 9.60 7.16 -12.17
C ARG A 251 10.68 8.23 -12.07
N VAL A 252 10.97 8.67 -10.85
CA VAL A 252 12.00 9.67 -10.58
C VAL A 252 13.27 9.00 -10.09
N ASN A 253 14.41 9.49 -10.56
CA ASN A 253 15.71 9.08 -10.06
C ASN A 253 15.98 9.78 -8.74
N PHE A 254 16.07 9.00 -7.67
CA PHE A 254 16.50 9.50 -6.37
C PHE A 254 18.02 9.35 -6.26
N GLU A 255 18.73 10.40 -6.65
CA GLU A 255 20.12 10.56 -6.24
C GLU A 255 20.12 10.74 -4.73
N GLY A 256 20.58 9.72 -4.00
CA GLY A 256 20.53 9.69 -2.54
C GLY A 256 20.93 11.02 -1.94
N GLY A 257 20.02 11.65 -1.20
CA GLY A 257 19.99 13.11 -0.96
C GLY A 257 21.11 13.69 -0.09
N GLY A 258 22.37 13.44 -0.42
CA GLY A 258 23.59 13.99 0.19
C GLY A 258 23.81 13.65 1.68
N SER A 259 22.85 13.02 2.34
CA SER A 259 22.91 12.76 3.78
C SER A 259 23.95 11.69 4.11
N LEU A 260 24.76 11.96 5.15
CA LEU A 260 25.67 10.99 5.77
C LEU A 260 24.95 9.66 6.08
N THR A 261 23.70 9.72 6.54
CA THR A 261 22.92 8.50 6.84
C THR A 261 22.65 7.63 5.62
N TYR A 262 22.45 8.24 4.45
CA TYR A 262 22.23 7.51 3.20
C TYR A 262 23.52 6.87 2.67
N LEU A 263 24.68 7.49 2.91
CA LEU A 263 25.99 6.92 2.54
C LEU A 263 26.23 5.58 3.24
N PHE A 264 25.84 5.47 4.51
CA PHE A 264 25.96 4.26 5.32
C PHE A 264 24.72 3.34 5.24
N ALA A 265 23.71 3.68 4.44
CA ALA A 265 22.53 2.85 4.30
C ALA A 265 22.87 1.51 3.63
N SER A 266 22.27 0.42 4.14
CA SER A 266 22.28 -0.87 3.46
C SER A 266 21.70 -0.74 2.06
N LYS A 267 22.39 -1.34 1.08
CA LYS A 267 22.05 -1.37 -0.36
C LYS A 267 22.10 -2.80 -0.88
N LYS A 268 21.50 -3.73 -0.15
CA LYS A 268 21.46 -5.17 -0.46
C LYS A 268 20.70 -5.43 -1.77
N SER A 269 19.61 -4.70 -2.02
CA SER A 269 18.84 -4.82 -3.25
C SER A 269 19.67 -4.55 -4.51
N ARG A 270 20.70 -3.68 -4.42
CA ARG A 270 21.62 -3.39 -5.53
C ARG A 270 22.48 -4.59 -5.98
N LYS A 271 22.74 -5.53 -5.07
CA LYS A 271 23.51 -6.74 -5.40
C LYS A 271 22.63 -7.74 -6.13
N ASN A 272 21.43 -7.95 -5.61
CA ASN A 272 20.45 -8.87 -6.18
C ASN A 272 19.05 -8.47 -5.69
N TYR A 273 18.26 -7.87 -6.57
CA TYR A 273 16.89 -7.43 -6.29
C TYR A 273 16.02 -8.60 -5.81
N PHE A 274 15.95 -9.67 -6.62
CA PHE A 274 15.05 -10.78 -6.37
C PHE A 274 15.40 -11.52 -5.07
N SER A 275 16.68 -11.83 -4.85
CA SER A 275 17.13 -12.46 -3.60
C SER A 275 16.78 -11.61 -2.37
N TYR A 276 16.83 -10.28 -2.48
CA TYR A 276 16.44 -9.40 -1.39
C TYR A 276 14.94 -9.50 -1.09
N TYR A 277 14.08 -9.35 -2.10
CA TYR A 277 12.64 -9.36 -1.89
C TYR A 277 12.08 -10.76 -1.59
N ASP A 278 12.63 -11.81 -2.18
CA ASP A 278 12.30 -13.20 -1.83
C ASP A 278 12.59 -13.49 -0.36
N SER A 279 13.64 -12.88 0.21
CA SER A 279 13.94 -13.00 1.65
C SER A 279 12.88 -12.33 2.53
N ILE A 280 12.31 -11.20 2.08
CA ILE A 280 11.21 -10.51 2.77
C ILE A 280 9.94 -11.34 2.65
N ILE A 281 9.64 -11.85 1.45
CA ILE A 281 8.47 -12.70 1.20
C ILE A 281 8.52 -13.95 2.07
N LYS A 282 9.65 -14.66 2.07
CA LYS A 282 9.86 -15.84 2.90
C LYS A 282 9.73 -15.55 4.39
N ALA A 283 10.20 -14.39 4.85
CA ALA A 283 10.08 -14.00 6.26
C ALA A 283 8.64 -13.71 6.67
N GLY A 284 7.75 -13.32 5.74
CA GLY A 284 6.33 -13.05 6.00
C GLY A 284 5.42 -14.28 5.95
N ARG A 285 5.92 -15.43 5.50
CA ARG A 285 5.21 -16.73 5.54
C ARG A 285 5.18 -17.38 6.94
N ASN A 286 6.01 -16.90 7.86
CA ASN A 286 6.26 -17.49 9.17
C ASN A 286 5.47 -16.80 10.28
#